data_AF-A0A936FXS7-F1
#
_entry.id   AF-A0A936FXS7-F1
#
_cell.length_a   1.000
_cell.length_b   1.000
_cell.length_c   1.000
_cell.angle_alpha   90.00
_cell.angle_beta   90.00
_cell.angle_gamma   90.00
#
_symmetry.space_group_name_H-M   'P 1'
#
loop_
_entity.id
_entity.type
_entity.pdbx_description
1 polymer ?
#
loop_
_entity_poly.entity_id
_entity_poly.type
_entity_poly.pdbx_seq_one_letter_code
_entity_poly.pdbx_strand_id
1 'polypeptide(L)'
;MHWQILNDFATTLPANYRDEHFDFYGKKLNGIQEQKPRWKKMVENTDESLGELIGQIYVEKYLPKGTKEKLFEMGNSIKAVYASHIQQLDWMSEATKTKALDKLNKINMKFGYPDKWKDMSNLKINRNNYLSNVVAVNKWEFQYMLNKYGSLWIKQNGA
;
A
#
# COMPACT_ATOMS: atom_id res chain seq x y z
N MET A 1 14.00 -10.84 -21.60
CA MET A 1 12.75 -11.23 -20.91
C MET A 1 12.91 -12.46 -20.00
N HIS A 2 13.56 -13.55 -20.41
CA HIS A 2 13.74 -14.75 -19.58
C HIS A 2 14.39 -14.50 -18.20
N TRP A 3 15.47 -13.72 -18.14
CA TRP A 3 16.13 -13.40 -16.88
C TRP A 3 15.21 -12.64 -15.91
N GLN A 4 14.41 -11.68 -16.41
CA GLN A 4 13.53 -10.86 -15.57
C GLN A 4 12.49 -11.73 -14.87
N ILE A 5 11.85 -12.64 -15.61
CA ILE A 5 10.88 -13.57 -15.04
C ILE A 5 11.53 -14.47 -13.98
N LEU A 6 12.70 -15.04 -14.27
CA LEU A 6 13.42 -15.88 -13.30
C LEU A 6 13.77 -15.09 -12.04
N ASN A 7 14.23 -13.86 -12.20
CA ASN A 7 14.60 -12.98 -11.10
C ASN A 7 13.38 -12.63 -10.23
N ASP A 8 12.27 -12.21 -10.85
CA ASP A 8 11.06 -11.80 -10.16
C ASP A 8 10.44 -12.93 -9.32
N PHE A 9 10.53 -14.17 -9.82
CA PHE A 9 10.01 -15.34 -9.11
C PHE A 9 11.04 -16.06 -8.25
N ALA A 10 12.31 -15.62 -8.23
CA ALA A 10 13.40 -16.35 -7.59
C ALA A 10 13.11 -16.68 -6.12
N THR A 11 12.48 -15.76 -5.38
CA THR A 11 12.11 -15.93 -3.96
C THR A 11 11.03 -16.99 -3.71
N THR A 12 10.32 -17.42 -4.75
CA THR A 12 9.25 -18.44 -4.71
C THR A 12 9.72 -19.83 -5.14
N LEU A 13 10.90 -19.91 -5.77
CA LEU A 13 11.51 -21.12 -6.33
C LEU A 13 12.25 -21.95 -5.25
N PRO A 14 12.79 -23.13 -5.60
CA PRO A 14 13.62 -23.93 -4.69
C PRO A 14 14.83 -23.18 -4.12
N ALA A 15 15.43 -23.74 -3.06
CA ALA A 15 16.42 -23.06 -2.23
C ALA A 15 17.60 -22.48 -3.02
N ASN A 16 18.16 -23.24 -3.97
CA ASN A 16 19.27 -22.80 -4.80
C ASN A 16 19.01 -21.46 -5.53
N TYR A 17 17.82 -21.25 -6.09
CA TYR A 17 17.47 -19.99 -6.74
C TYR A 17 17.32 -18.85 -5.73
N ARG A 18 16.70 -19.13 -4.58
CA ARG A 18 16.50 -18.14 -3.52
C ARG A 18 17.82 -17.70 -2.89
N ASP A 19 18.74 -18.64 -2.70
CA ASP A 19 20.01 -18.41 -2.06
C ASP A 19 20.94 -17.60 -2.97
N GLU A 20 20.97 -17.90 -4.27
CA GLU A 20 21.69 -17.08 -5.26
C GLU A 20 21.11 -15.67 -5.36
N HIS A 21 19.77 -15.55 -5.41
CA HIS A 21 19.10 -14.25 -5.40
C HIS A 21 19.46 -13.46 -4.13
N PHE A 22 19.53 -14.11 -2.96
CA PHE A 22 19.95 -13.45 -1.72
C PHE A 22 21.45 -13.10 -1.71
N ASP A 23 22.31 -13.93 -2.27
CA ASP A 23 23.75 -13.63 -2.36
C ASP A 23 24.00 -12.33 -3.15
N PHE A 24 23.30 -12.16 -4.27
CA PHE A 24 23.41 -10.94 -5.05
C PHE A 24 22.66 -9.75 -4.42
N TYR A 25 21.32 -9.85 -4.30
CA TYR A 25 20.50 -8.71 -3.88
C TYR A 25 20.58 -8.43 -2.37
N GLY A 26 20.73 -9.46 -1.54
CA GLY A 26 20.83 -9.32 -0.09
C GLY A 26 22.24 -8.91 0.34
N LYS A 27 23.22 -9.79 0.10
CA LYS A 27 24.59 -9.58 0.58
C LYS A 27 25.35 -8.52 -0.22
N LYS A 28 25.50 -8.69 -1.53
CA LYS A 28 26.36 -7.81 -2.35
C LYS A 28 25.79 -6.41 -2.51
N LEU A 29 24.49 -6.28 -2.79
CA LEU A 29 23.86 -4.97 -3.02
C LEU A 29 23.45 -4.24 -1.73
N ASN A 30 22.89 -4.97 -0.75
CA ASN A 30 22.29 -4.37 0.44
C ASN A 30 23.08 -4.64 1.74
N GLY A 31 24.20 -5.37 1.69
CA GLY A 31 25.05 -5.64 2.85
C GLY A 31 24.43 -6.56 3.91
N ILE A 32 23.33 -7.25 3.60
CA ILE A 32 22.59 -8.08 4.54
C ILE A 32 23.33 -9.41 4.76
N GLN A 33 23.77 -9.67 5.99
CA GLN A 33 24.57 -10.85 6.31
C GLN A 33 23.75 -12.16 6.27
N GLU A 34 22.54 -12.15 6.82
CA GLU A 34 21.70 -13.33 6.98
C GLU A 34 20.27 -13.11 6.48
N GLN A 35 19.68 -14.17 5.91
CA GLN A 35 18.29 -14.13 5.51
C GLN A 35 17.37 -14.08 6.72
N LYS A 36 16.27 -13.32 6.63
CA LYS A 36 15.18 -13.41 7.61
C LYS A 36 14.69 -14.87 7.73
N PRO A 37 14.32 -15.34 8.95
CA PRO A 37 13.68 -16.63 9.13
C PRO A 37 12.47 -16.81 8.21
N ARG A 38 12.24 -18.03 7.74
CA ARG A 38 11.20 -18.33 6.73
C ARG A 38 9.82 -17.83 7.15
N TRP A 39 9.42 -18.03 8.41
CA TRP A 39 8.11 -17.60 8.90
C TRP A 39 7.90 -16.09 8.73
N LYS A 40 8.94 -15.28 9.01
CA LYS A 40 8.87 -13.82 8.89
C LYS A 40 8.73 -13.38 7.44
N LYS A 41 9.49 -14.00 6.53
CA LYS A 41 9.35 -13.77 5.08
C LYS A 41 7.94 -14.11 4.58
N MET A 42 7.36 -15.20 5.07
CA MET A 42 6.01 -15.61 4.69
C MET A 42 4.95 -14.66 5.25
N VAL A 43 5.11 -14.14 6.47
CA VAL A 43 4.23 -13.10 7.02
C VAL A 43 4.31 -11.83 6.17
N GLU A 44 5.51 -11.35 5.86
CA GLU A 44 5.72 -10.15 5.02
C GLU A 44 5.10 -10.33 3.63
N ASN A 45 5.36 -11.45 2.94
CA ASN A 45 4.77 -11.73 1.63
C ASN A 45 3.24 -11.83 1.69
N THR A 46 2.69 -12.39 2.76
CA THR A 46 1.23 -12.51 2.93
C THR A 46 0.61 -11.15 3.20
N ASP A 47 1.27 -10.27 3.95
CA ASP A 47 0.83 -8.90 4.19
C ASP A 47 0.87 -8.06 2.91
N GLU A 48 1.94 -8.19 2.12
CA GLU A 48 2.02 -7.52 0.80
C GLU A 48 0.91 -7.99 -0.15
N SER A 49 0.60 -9.30 -0.14
CA SER A 49 -0.37 -9.90 -1.06
C SER A 49 -1.84 -9.72 -0.62
N LEU A 50 -2.10 -9.87 0.68
CA LEU A 50 -3.44 -10.03 1.27
C LEU A 50 -3.66 -9.07 2.46
N GLY A 51 -2.81 -8.05 2.63
CA GLY A 51 -2.82 -7.16 3.79
C GLY A 51 -4.15 -6.47 4.04
N GLU A 52 -4.97 -6.30 3.02
CA GLU A 52 -6.30 -5.72 3.17
C GLU A 52 -7.30 -6.67 3.86
N LEU A 53 -7.20 -7.98 3.61
CA LEU A 53 -7.98 -9.00 4.32
C LEU A 53 -7.48 -9.16 5.76
N ILE A 54 -6.16 -9.13 5.95
CA ILE A 54 -5.55 -9.17 7.28
C ILE A 54 -5.96 -7.93 8.09
N GLY A 55 -5.95 -6.77 7.44
CA GLY A 55 -6.32 -5.48 8.02
C GLY A 55 -7.77 -5.45 8.51
N GLN A 56 -8.71 -6.07 7.80
CA GLN A 56 -10.10 -6.21 8.26
C GLN A 56 -10.18 -6.91 9.62
N ILE A 57 -9.52 -8.08 9.73
CA ILE A 57 -9.49 -8.87 10.95
C ILE A 57 -8.73 -8.11 12.06
N TYR A 58 -7.65 -7.42 11.71
CA TYR A 58 -6.86 -6.65 12.66
C TYR A 58 -7.67 -5.51 13.28
N VAL A 59 -8.39 -4.75 12.45
CA VAL A 59 -9.25 -3.66 12.90
C VAL A 59 -10.35 -4.18 13.81
N GLU A 60 -11.01 -5.28 13.42
CA GLU A 60 -12.07 -5.90 14.22
C GLU A 60 -11.58 -6.32 15.61
N LYS A 61 -10.38 -6.91 15.69
CA LYS A 61 -9.88 -7.51 16.94
C LYS A 61 -9.12 -6.53 17.84
N TYR A 62 -8.41 -5.58 17.25
CA TYR A 62 -7.39 -4.82 17.97
C TYR A 62 -7.57 -3.32 17.92
N LEU A 63 -8.43 -2.77 17.05
CA LEU A 63 -8.64 -1.33 16.99
C LEU A 63 -9.78 -0.93 17.94
N PRO A 64 -9.51 -0.11 18.98
CA PRO A 64 -10.57 0.38 19.84
C PRO A 64 -11.58 1.23 19.07
N LYS A 65 -12.85 1.11 19.44
CA LYS A 65 -13.92 1.98 18.93
C LYS A 65 -13.59 3.44 19.27
N GLY A 66 -13.81 4.36 18.34
CA GLY A 66 -13.53 5.79 18.54
C GLY A 66 -12.12 6.23 18.13
N THR A 67 -11.21 5.30 17.81
CA THR A 67 -9.83 5.67 17.43
C THR A 67 -9.79 6.49 16.15
N LYS A 68 -10.61 6.16 15.14
CA LYS A 68 -10.60 6.87 13.86
C LYS A 68 -11.14 8.30 14.02
N GLU A 69 -12.18 8.47 14.81
CA GLU A 69 -12.81 9.75 15.15
C GLU A 69 -11.83 10.70 15.84
N LYS A 70 -11.11 10.21 16.87
CA LYS A 70 -10.08 10.99 17.56
C LYS A 70 -8.95 11.44 16.64
N LEU A 71 -8.53 10.57 15.71
CA LEU A 71 -7.51 10.94 14.72
C LEU A 71 -8.01 12.01 13.76
N PHE A 72 -9.29 11.98 13.38
CA PHE A 72 -9.91 13.06 12.60
C PHE A 72 -9.99 14.38 13.37
N GLU A 73 -10.37 14.37 14.64
CA GLU A 73 -10.38 15.57 15.49
C GLU A 73 -8.97 16.20 15.57
N MET A 74 -7.95 15.37 15.80
CA MET A 74 -6.56 15.82 15.83
C MET A 74 -6.11 16.38 14.48
N GLY A 75 -6.41 15.68 13.38
CA GLY A 75 -6.09 16.13 12.03
C GLY A 75 -6.75 17.47 11.67
N ASN A 76 -8.02 17.66 12.04
CA ASN A 76 -8.73 18.92 11.85
C ASN A 76 -8.12 20.05 12.68
N SER A 77 -7.72 19.77 13.92
CA SER A 77 -7.03 20.73 14.77
C SER A 77 -5.70 21.18 14.15
N ILE A 78 -4.91 20.24 13.61
CA ILE A 78 -3.67 20.55 12.88
C ILE A 78 -3.95 21.41 11.64
N LYS A 79 -4.99 21.07 10.85
CA LYS A 79 -5.38 21.89 9.69
C LYS A 79 -5.75 23.31 10.10
N ALA A 80 -6.46 23.50 11.20
CA ALA A 80 -6.83 24.83 11.69
C ALA A 80 -5.60 25.67 12.06
N VAL A 81 -4.62 25.08 12.77
CA VAL A 81 -3.35 25.75 13.10
C VAL A 81 -2.58 26.13 11.83
N TYR A 82 -2.49 25.22 10.87
CA TYR A 82 -1.84 25.52 9.57
C TYR A 82 -2.54 26.64 8.82
N ALA A 83 -3.88 26.69 8.83
CA ALA A 83 -4.63 27.77 8.19
C ALA A 83 -4.30 29.13 8.82
N SER A 84 -4.25 29.19 10.16
CA SER A 84 -3.86 30.40 10.89
C SER A 84 -2.43 30.83 10.54
N HIS A 85 -1.48 29.88 10.49
CA HIS A 85 -0.10 30.17 10.11
C HIS A 85 -0.02 30.73 8.69
N ILE A 86 -0.71 30.13 7.71
CA ILE A 86 -0.71 30.60 6.31
C ILE A 86 -1.18 32.06 6.22
N GLN A 87 -2.19 32.45 6.99
CA GLN A 87 -2.70 33.82 7.00
C GLN A 87 -1.66 34.84 7.51
N GLN A 88 -0.81 34.42 8.46
CA GLN A 88 0.21 35.25 9.11
C GLN A 88 1.55 35.31 8.35
N LEU A 89 1.69 34.62 7.20
CA LEU A 89 2.94 34.65 6.44
C LEU A 89 3.09 35.94 5.64
N ASP A 90 3.94 36.85 6.12
CA ASP A 90 4.21 38.15 5.47
C ASP A 90 4.92 38.02 4.12
N TRP A 91 5.60 36.90 3.88
CA TRP A 91 6.30 36.66 2.62
C TRP A 91 5.39 36.17 1.49
N MET A 92 4.14 35.79 1.79
CA MET A 92 3.17 35.32 0.79
C MET A 92 2.22 36.44 0.37
N SER A 93 2.00 36.58 -0.94
CA SER A 93 0.91 37.41 -1.46
C SER A 93 -0.47 36.84 -1.07
N GLU A 94 -1.49 37.69 -1.00
CA GLU A 94 -2.87 37.28 -0.70
C GLU A 94 -3.44 36.27 -1.70
N ALA A 95 -3.08 36.41 -2.98
CA ALA A 95 -3.46 35.44 -4.01
C ALA A 95 -2.84 34.05 -3.74
N THR A 96 -1.59 34.01 -3.28
CA THR A 96 -0.90 32.76 -2.91
C THR A 96 -1.51 32.15 -1.65
N LYS A 97 -1.78 32.97 -0.60
CA LYS A 97 -2.44 32.50 0.63
C LYS A 97 -3.80 31.87 0.34
N THR A 98 -4.60 32.50 -0.51
CA THR A 98 -5.92 31.97 -0.92
C THR A 98 -5.79 30.58 -1.56
N LYS A 99 -4.85 30.39 -2.49
CA LYS A 99 -4.60 29.08 -3.12
C LYS A 99 -4.05 28.05 -2.13
N ALA A 100 -3.20 28.48 -1.19
CA ALA A 100 -2.66 27.61 -0.16
C ALA A 100 -3.77 27.10 0.78
N LEU A 101 -4.69 27.98 1.19
CA LEU A 101 -5.87 27.61 1.99
C LEU A 101 -6.83 26.68 1.23
N ASP A 102 -7.07 26.92 -0.06
CA ASP A 102 -7.87 26.02 -0.90
C ASP A 102 -7.24 24.61 -0.98
N LYS A 103 -5.92 24.53 -1.19
CA LYS A 103 -5.19 23.26 -1.17
C LYS A 103 -5.30 22.57 0.18
N LEU A 104 -5.12 23.31 1.29
CA LEU A 104 -5.26 22.80 2.65
C LEU A 104 -6.65 22.21 2.89
N ASN A 105 -7.70 22.90 2.46
CA ASN A 105 -9.08 22.44 2.58
C ASN A 105 -9.32 21.14 1.81
N LYS A 106 -8.71 20.98 0.63
CA LYS A 106 -8.79 19.78 -0.22
C LYS A 106 -7.95 18.60 0.27
N ILE A 107 -7.14 18.75 1.33
CA ILE A 107 -6.43 17.61 1.92
C ILE A 107 -7.45 16.63 2.51
N ASN A 108 -7.49 15.44 1.91
CA ASN A 108 -8.26 14.30 2.39
C ASN A 108 -7.40 13.46 3.36
N MET A 109 -7.80 13.41 4.62
CA MET A 109 -7.08 12.68 5.66
C MET A 109 -7.52 11.21 5.68
N LYS A 110 -6.55 10.29 5.67
CA LYS A 110 -6.79 8.84 5.73
C LYS A 110 -6.20 8.30 7.02
N PHE A 111 -7.03 7.73 7.89
CA PHE A 111 -6.62 7.23 9.21
C PHE A 111 -7.06 5.78 9.43
N GLY A 112 -6.12 4.94 9.87
CA GLY A 112 -6.36 3.56 10.31
C GLY A 112 -6.70 2.60 9.17
N TYR A 113 -7.93 2.69 8.65
CA TYR A 113 -8.50 1.71 7.72
C TYR A 113 -9.41 2.39 6.68
N PRO A 114 -9.55 1.82 5.47
CA PRO A 114 -10.38 2.38 4.41
C PRO A 114 -11.87 2.28 4.77
N ASP A 115 -12.69 3.19 4.24
CA ASP A 115 -14.16 3.11 4.38
C ASP A 115 -14.75 1.99 3.52
N LYS A 116 -14.05 1.63 2.44
CA LYS A 116 -14.41 0.54 1.54
C LYS A 116 -13.21 -0.35 1.28
N TRP A 117 -13.36 -1.62 1.64
CA TRP A 117 -12.37 -2.65 1.38
C TRP A 117 -12.40 -3.13 -0.08
N LYS A 118 -11.26 -3.58 -0.60
CA LYS A 118 -11.13 -4.27 -1.88
C LYS A 118 -11.88 -5.59 -1.84
N ASP A 119 -12.60 -5.89 -2.91
CA ASP A 119 -13.24 -7.18 -3.11
C ASP A 119 -12.22 -8.19 -3.67
N MET A 120 -11.83 -9.13 -2.82
CA MET A 120 -10.90 -10.22 -3.17
C MET A 120 -11.60 -11.58 -3.32
N SER A 121 -12.94 -11.62 -3.42
CA SER A 121 -13.73 -12.86 -3.51
C SER A 121 -13.34 -13.79 -4.67
N ASN A 122 -12.86 -13.19 -5.77
CA ASN A 122 -12.39 -13.90 -6.96
C ASN A 122 -10.96 -14.45 -6.84
N LEU A 123 -10.19 -14.06 -5.82
CA LEU A 123 -8.84 -14.57 -5.62
C LEU A 123 -8.90 -15.99 -5.03
N LYS A 124 -8.26 -16.95 -5.72
CA LYS A 124 -8.18 -18.34 -5.28
C LYS A 124 -6.76 -18.69 -4.86
N ILE A 125 -6.60 -19.16 -3.63
CA ILE A 125 -5.33 -19.54 -3.02
C ILE A 125 -5.35 -21.03 -2.71
N ASN A 126 -4.27 -21.74 -3.06
CA ASN A 126 -4.11 -23.17 -2.86
C ASN A 126 -2.91 -23.45 -1.93
N ARG A 127 -3.12 -24.26 -0.88
CA ARG A 127 -2.07 -24.62 0.09
C ARG A 127 -0.86 -25.34 -0.53
N ASN A 128 -1.05 -26.05 -1.64
CA ASN A 128 -0.07 -26.97 -2.19
C ASN A 128 0.87 -26.33 -3.23
N ASN A 129 0.60 -25.11 -3.70
CA ASN A 129 1.44 -24.46 -4.71
C ASN A 129 1.61 -22.96 -4.44
N TYR A 130 2.74 -22.60 -3.84
CA TYR A 130 3.06 -21.22 -3.48
C TYR A 130 3.26 -20.32 -4.71
N LEU A 131 3.99 -20.78 -5.73
CA LEU A 131 4.22 -20.01 -6.95
C LEU A 131 2.90 -19.67 -7.66
N SER A 132 1.99 -20.64 -7.78
CA SER A 132 0.68 -20.40 -8.37
C SER A 132 -0.13 -19.37 -7.59
N ASN A 133 -0.01 -19.32 -6.26
CA ASN A 133 -0.67 -18.30 -5.43
C ASN A 133 -0.10 -16.91 -5.72
N VAL A 134 1.22 -16.77 -5.79
CA VAL A 134 1.86 -15.49 -6.13
C VAL A 134 1.41 -15.02 -7.52
N VAL A 135 1.38 -15.93 -8.50
CA VAL A 135 0.85 -15.60 -9.84
C VAL A 135 -0.63 -15.21 -9.79
N ALA A 136 -1.46 -15.88 -9.00
CA ALA A 136 -2.88 -15.56 -8.85
C ALA A 136 -3.09 -14.17 -8.22
N VAL A 137 -2.31 -13.82 -7.20
CA VAL A 137 -2.31 -12.49 -6.57
C VAL A 137 -1.91 -11.43 -7.59
N ASN A 138 -0.78 -11.61 -8.31
CA ASN A 138 -0.30 -10.66 -9.31
C ASN A 138 -1.34 -10.43 -10.42
N LYS A 139 -2.01 -11.49 -10.88
CA LYS A 139 -3.09 -11.39 -11.87
C LYS A 139 -4.29 -10.61 -11.35
N TRP A 140 -4.72 -10.89 -10.11
CA TRP A 140 -5.82 -10.18 -9.48
C TRP A 140 -5.50 -8.70 -9.29
N GLU A 141 -4.29 -8.36 -8.82
CA GLU A 141 -3.86 -6.98 -8.62
C GLU A 141 -3.80 -6.22 -9.95
N PHE A 142 -3.26 -6.85 -11.00
CA PHE A 142 -3.25 -6.26 -12.34
C PHE A 142 -4.66 -5.97 -12.84
N GLN A 143 -5.60 -6.91 -12.69
CA GLN A 143 -7.00 -6.71 -13.08
C GLN A 143 -7.68 -5.62 -12.25
N TYR A 144 -7.43 -5.58 -10.93
CA TYR A 144 -7.94 -4.53 -10.06
C TYR A 144 -7.46 -3.16 -10.52
N MET A 145 -6.16 -3.02 -10.84
CA MET A 145 -5.57 -1.77 -11.32
C MET A 145 -6.13 -1.37 -12.68
N LEU A 146 -6.26 -2.31 -13.63
CA LEU A 146 -6.90 -2.05 -14.93
C LEU A 146 -8.33 -1.54 -14.77
N ASN A 147 -9.15 -2.17 -13.92
CA ASN A 147 -10.52 -1.75 -13.69
C ASN A 147 -10.58 -0.38 -13.02
N LYS A 148 -9.68 -0.11 -12.07
CA LYS A 148 -9.59 1.16 -11.38
C LYS A 148 -9.22 2.29 -12.34
N TYR A 149 -8.19 2.13 -13.17
CA TYR A 149 -7.76 3.20 -14.09
C TYR A 149 -8.62 3.29 -15.33
N GLY A 150 -9.09 2.18 -15.88
CA GLY A 150 -10.04 2.18 -17.01
C GLY A 150 -11.34 2.88 -16.65
N SER A 151 -11.90 2.62 -15.47
CA SER A 151 -13.10 3.32 -15.00
C SER A 151 -12.84 4.81 -14.71
N LEU A 152 -11.65 5.18 -14.22
CA LEU A 152 -11.27 6.58 -14.05
C LEU A 152 -11.15 7.30 -15.39
N TRP A 153 -10.56 6.66 -16.40
CA TRP A 153 -10.43 7.21 -17.74
C TRP A 153 -11.80 7.48 -18.38
N ILE A 154 -12.73 6.53 -18.29
CA ILE A 154 -14.11 6.71 -18.77
C ILE A 154 -14.81 7.86 -18.05
N LYS A 155 -14.65 7.96 -16.72
CA LYS A 155 -15.24 9.06 -15.93
C LYS A 155 -14.69 10.44 -16.27
N GLN A 156 -13.43 10.54 -16.72
CA GLN A 156 -12.78 11.82 -17.03
C GLN A 156 -12.96 12.24 -18.48
N ASN A 157 -13.09 11.30 -19.42
CA ASN A 157 -13.05 11.61 -20.85
C ASN A 157 -14.36 11.33 -21.60
N GLY A 158 -15.36 10.72 -20.95
CA GLY A 158 -16.68 10.48 -21.54
C GLY A 158 -16.65 9.49 -22.71
N ALA A 159 -17.29 8.34 -22.53
CA ALA A 159 -17.79 7.54 -23.64
C ALA A 159 -19.32 7.57 -23.58
#